data_AF-A0A1F8PJ45-F1
#
_entry.id   AF-A0A1F8PJ45-F1
#
_cell.length_a   1.000
_cell.length_b   1.000
_cell.length_c   1.000
_cell.angle_alpha   90.00
_cell.angle_beta   90.00
_cell.angle_gamma   90.00
#
_symmetry.space_group_name_H-M   'P 1'
#
loop_
_entity.id
_entity.type
_entity.pdbx_description
1 polymer ?
#
loop_
_entity_poly.entity_id
_entity_poly.type
_entity_poly.pdbx_seq_one_letter_code
_entity_poly.pdbx_strand_id
1 'polypeptide(L)' 'HKCPNCGNEVEIFSDELRVKCRKCGEMVYREQTPSCISWCASARECIGEERWKELQEATKQKK' A
#
# COMPACT_ATOMS: atom_id res chain seq x y z
N HIS A 1 4.90 10.77 5.19
CA HIS A 1 3.54 10.36 5.61
C HIS A 1 3.23 10.99 6.97
N LYS A 2 1.95 11.26 7.30
CA LYS A 2 1.57 11.74 8.64
C LYS A 2 0.91 10.61 9.41
N CYS A 3 1.29 10.44 10.67
CA CYS A 3 0.63 9.48 11.56
C CYS A 3 -0.82 9.92 11.80
N PRO A 4 -1.83 9.08 11.53
CA PRO A 4 -3.24 9.45 11.70
C PRO A 4 -3.63 9.63 13.17
N ASN A 5 -2.88 9.02 14.10
CA ASN A 5 -3.16 9.08 15.52
C ASN A 5 -2.62 10.38 16.18
N CYS A 6 -1.38 10.76 15.87
CA CYS A 6 -0.70 11.86 16.59
C CYS A 6 -0.20 13.01 15.68
N GLY A 7 -0.44 12.91 14.37
CA GLY A 7 -0.03 13.91 13.38
C GLY A 7 1.47 13.99 13.08
N ASN A 8 2.30 13.20 13.78
CA ASN A 8 3.75 13.21 13.58
C ASN A 8 4.13 12.78 12.17
N GLU A 9 5.17 13.39 11.60
CA GLU A 9 5.75 12.89 10.36
C GLU A 9 6.38 11.52 10.57
N VAL A 10 6.10 10.63 9.64
CA VAL A 10 6.68 9.31 9.55
C VAL A 10 7.12 9.09 8.11
N GLU A 11 8.28 8.48 7.95
CA GLU A 11 8.80 8.07 6.66
C GLU A 11 8.47 6.59 6.45
N ILE A 12 7.94 6.26 5.28
CA ILE A 12 7.72 4.87 4.86
C ILE A 12 8.56 4.71 3.60
N PHE A 13 9.56 3.85 3.65
CA PHE A 13 10.43 3.61 2.50
C PHE A 13 9.71 2.83 1.41
N SER A 14 10.25 2.84 0.19
CA SER A 14 9.60 2.21 -0.97
C SER A 14 9.45 0.69 -0.83
N ASP A 15 10.34 0.05 -0.08
CA ASP A 15 10.34 -1.37 0.28
C ASP A 15 9.47 -1.70 1.50
N GLU A 16 8.98 -0.69 2.21
CA GLU A 16 8.16 -0.85 3.40
C GLU A 16 6.67 -0.69 3.11
N LEU A 17 5.86 -1.60 3.67
CA LEU A 17 4.39 -1.50 3.64
C LEU A 17 3.82 -0.73 4.82
N ARG A 18 4.58 -0.63 5.91
CA ARG A 18 4.18 0.05 7.15
C ARG A 18 5.38 0.42 7.98
N VAL A 19 5.24 1.45 8.79
CA VAL A 19 6.25 1.89 9.76
C VAL A 19 5.60 2.12 11.12
N LYS A 20 6.33 1.88 12.21
CA LYS A 20 5.89 2.24 13.55
C LYS A 20 6.18 3.72 13.81
N CYS A 21 5.15 4.49 14.19
CA CYS A 21 5.34 5.87 14.61
C CYS A 21 6.22 5.92 15.88
N ARG A 22 7.34 6.64 15.82
CA ARG A 22 8.27 6.78 16.94
C ARG A 22 7.72 7.62 18.10
N LYS A 23 6.69 8.43 17.84
CA LYS A 23 6.07 9.33 18.85
C LYS A 23 4.97 8.64 19.66
N CYS A 24 3.99 8.01 19.00
CA CYS A 24 2.84 7.40 19.70
C CYS A 24 2.82 5.86 19.63
N GLY A 25 3.69 5.24 18.84
CA GLY A 25 3.75 3.79 18.70
C GLY A 25 2.74 3.17 17.73
N GLU A 26 1.85 3.97 17.13
CA GLU A 26 0.86 3.53 16.13
C GLU A 26 1.52 2.96 14.87
N MET A 27 0.90 1.94 14.26
CA MET A 27 1.35 1.39 12.98
C MET A 27 0.76 2.20 11.83
N VAL A 28 1.61 2.90 11.08
CA VAL A 28 1.21 3.69 9.92
C VAL A 28 1.45 2.87 8.65
N TYR A 29 0.38 2.62 7.89
CA TYR A 29 0.42 1.83 6.67
C TYR A 29 0.57 2.72 5.44
N ARG A 30 1.27 2.20 4.43
CA ARG A 30 1.35 2.84 3.13
C ARG A 30 0.00 2.74 2.43
N GLU A 31 -0.45 3.82 1.83
CA GLU A 31 -1.75 3.86 1.13
C GLU A 31 -1.73 3.17 -0.24
N GLN A 32 -0.57 2.67 -0.70
CA GLN A 32 -0.42 2.09 -2.03
C GLN A 32 -0.24 0.58 -1.95
N THR A 33 -1.10 -0.13 -2.67
CA THR A 33 -0.99 -1.55 -3.00
C THR A 33 0.23 -1.81 -3.92
N PRO A 34 0.77 -3.03 -3.93
CA PRO A 34 1.98 -3.36 -4.70
C PRO A 34 1.79 -3.06 -6.19
N SER A 35 2.74 -2.28 -6.73
CA SER A 35 2.69 -1.72 -8.09
C SER A 35 2.75 -2.77 -9.20
N CYS A 36 3.20 -4.00 -8.93
CA CYS A 36 3.32 -5.03 -9.96
C CYS A 36 1.99 -5.35 -10.65
N ILE A 37 0.85 -5.13 -10.00
CA ILE A 37 -0.48 -5.40 -10.59
C ILE A 37 -0.81 -4.43 -11.74
N SER A 38 -0.27 -3.21 -11.71
CA SER A 38 -0.57 -2.19 -12.73
C SER A 38 0.24 -2.37 -14.03
N TRP A 39 1.36 -3.09 -14.00
CA TRP A 39 2.26 -3.19 -15.16
C TRP A 39 2.76 -4.61 -15.47
N CYS A 40 2.68 -5.57 -14.54
CA CYS A 40 3.17 -6.93 -14.76
C CYS A 40 2.12 -7.79 -15.46
N ALA A 41 2.47 -8.33 -16.63
CA ALA A 41 1.59 -9.22 -17.40
C ALA A 41 1.25 -10.52 -16.64
N SER A 42 2.16 -11.00 -15.80
CA SER A 42 1.98 -12.23 -15.00
C SER A 42 1.24 -12.00 -13.68
N ALA A 43 0.91 -10.75 -13.31
CA ALA A 43 0.26 -10.46 -12.03
C ALA A 43 -1.08 -11.20 -11.86
N ARG A 44 -1.81 -11.43 -12.96
CA ARG A 44 -3.06 -12.20 -12.94
C ARG A 44 -2.85 -13.66 -12.52
N GLU A 45 -1.77 -14.27 -12.98
CA GLU A 45 -1.43 -15.66 -12.65
C GLU A 45 -0.84 -15.77 -11.24
N CYS A 46 0.05 -14.85 -10.85
CA CYS A 46 0.71 -14.91 -9.54
C CYS A 46 -0.25 -14.72 -8.35
N ILE A 47 -1.31 -13.92 -8.51
CA ILE A 47 -2.22 -13.54 -7.42
C ILE A 47 -3.57 -14.27 -7.55
N GLY A 48 -3.90 -14.77 -8.74
CA GLY A 48 -5.18 -15.39 -9.06
C GLY A 48 -6.24 -14.36 -9.50
N GLU A 49 -7.18 -14.82 -10.32
CA GLU A 49 -8.15 -13.95 -11.01
C GLU A 49 -9.04 -13.13 -10.07
N GLU A 50 -9.48 -13.72 -8.97
CA GLU A 50 -10.37 -13.08 -7.99
C GLU A 50 -9.68 -11.90 -7.30
N ARG A 51 -8.53 -12.15 -6.66
CA ARG A 51 -7.70 -11.12 -6.02
C ARG A 51 -7.17 -10.08 -7.01
N TRP A 52 -6.85 -10.48 -8.24
CA TRP A 52 -6.39 -9.53 -9.27
C TRP A 52 -7.48 -8.53 -9.67
N LYS A 53 -8.74 -8.96 -9.77
CA LYS A 53 -9.87 -8.06 -10.05
C LYS A 53 -10.09 -7.05 -8.94
N GLU A 54 -10.13 -7.49 -7.67
CA GLU A 54 -10.28 -6.61 -6.50
C GLU A 54 -9.18 -5.53 -6.46
N LEU A 55 -7.93 -5.92 -6.71
CA LEU A 55 -6.79 -5.01 -6.68
C LEU A 55 -6.75 -4.08 -7.89
N GLN A 56 -7.14 -4.53 -9.09
CA GLN A 56 -7.30 -3.69 -10.28
C GLN A 56 -8.35 -2.59 -10.05
N GLU A 57 -9.49 -2.92 -9.45
CA GLU A 57 -10.54 -1.95 -9.13
C GLU A 57 -10.07 -0.91 -8.10
N ALA A 58 -9.35 -1.35 -7.06
CA ALA A 58 -8.74 -0.46 -6.08
C ALA A 58 -7.66 0.48 -6.68
N THR A 59 -6.99 0.03 -7.76
CA THR A 59 -5.96 0.84 -8.45
C THR A 59 -6.58 1.91 -9.35
N LYS A 60 -7.78 1.68 -9.89
CA LYS A 60 -8.51 2.63 -10.76
C LYS A 60 -9.09 3.84 -10.02
N GLN A 61 -9.38 3.73 -8.73
CA GLN A 61 -9.95 4.83 -7.92
C GLN A 61 -8.96 5.95 -7.56
N LYS A 62 -7.68 5.82 -7.92
CA LYS A 62 -6.64 6.84 -7.67
C LYS A 62 -6.24 7.65 -8.91
N LYS A 63 -6.98 7.58 -10.02
CA LYS A 63 -6.71 8.39 -11.22
C LYS A 63 -7.56 9.66 -11.25
#